data_AF-A0A817SYJ4-F1
#
_entry.id   AF-A0A817SYJ4-F1
#
_cell.length_a   1.000
_cell.length_b   1.000
_cell.length_c   1.000
_cell.angle_alpha   90.00
_cell.angle_beta   90.00
_cell.angle_gamma   90.00
#
_symmetry.space_group_name_H-M   'P 1'
#
loop_
_entity.id
_entity.type
_entity.pdbx_description
1 polymer ?
#
loop_
_entity_poly.entity_id
_entity_poly.type
_entity_poly.pdbx_seq_one_letter_code
_entity_poly.pdbx_strand_id
1 'polypeptide(L)'
;MKNTNNLNALKNNSQLTLSISTTSSTSSTHTIQLVDSNKPLLFDDQVSQAEILWALKSVQNVFSYKNSDDIGKLFRTMFQDSKIAQKFSIQHSKISYVIAHGLWPYFRDLLIKDIKNCEGFVLCFDEQTNNQNNKQLDLYFRYWNHAQANVVVDGILGAFRTDGIDISKLLMLSRDNPNVNKTVDKMINDAMKKKVNAELLNIGTCNLHVIHNGFRAGMDSVTKIKLCLTGRGSTSTFSGHIRIRSCDIVSRRQIDISCIVDNLKKHLPLKNTFLKDLHVLDPVSRTKQDSADTMIRVGRAIPKLLSNAEIDRIRHEFMMYAAETIDQSWYIKNKYHDSDDNNHTEYQQIDYYWNKTLSLTTSFGLPKYPTLSKVVKNIFIISHGNSDVERGFSINEHIVTENRTLLSLSSINGLRSTWDAIKFYGVGSPHRVPIKIDMIRAVQKSKSVYNQEQLSLKSLADREKEQSEKHQRTNEEVKKLIDRENQLLSKQKGLHDKQKKAQLLVDEGRQRLDNALKKADIIDAQAANALIGAGDEQVKLISDKLFKITDELLKIQSKRKNVLSHVQNKKQKMTTTSE
;
A
#
# COMPACT_ATOMS: atom_id res chain seq x y z
N MET A 1 -27.48 -25.03 10.91
CA MET A 1 -26.37 -24.44 11.71
C MET A 1 -25.58 -23.47 10.86
N LYS A 2 -24.88 -22.52 11.48
CA LYS A 2 -23.79 -21.66 10.94
C LYS A 2 -23.81 -21.41 9.41
N ASN A 3 -24.45 -20.33 8.97
CA ASN A 3 -24.12 -19.68 7.70
C ASN A 3 -23.93 -18.18 7.94
N THR A 4 -22.81 -17.86 8.59
CA THR A 4 -22.41 -16.51 9.04
C THR A 4 -20.90 -16.39 8.84
N ASN A 5 -20.48 -15.72 7.75
CA ASN A 5 -19.18 -15.04 7.55
C ASN A 5 -19.00 -14.72 6.06
N ASN A 6 -19.58 -13.61 5.57
CA ASN A 6 -19.21 -13.01 4.28
C ASN A 6 -19.72 -11.56 4.15
N LEU A 7 -19.31 -10.69 5.09
CA LEU A 7 -19.69 -9.27 5.11
C LEU A 7 -18.60 -8.31 5.61
N ASN A 8 -17.43 -8.81 6.05
CA ASN A 8 -16.32 -7.99 6.56
C ASN A 8 -15.20 -7.73 5.52
N ALA A 9 -15.39 -8.15 4.26
CA ALA A 9 -14.32 -8.18 3.25
C ALA A 9 -14.09 -6.85 2.48
N LEU A 10 -14.82 -5.78 2.80
CA LEU A 10 -14.80 -4.51 2.05
C LEU A 10 -14.51 -3.27 2.92
N LYS A 11 -13.64 -3.41 3.94
CA LYS A 11 -13.02 -2.27 4.65
C LYS A 11 -11.49 -2.40 4.79
N ASN A 12 -10.83 -2.94 3.76
CA ASN A 12 -9.38 -2.85 3.63
C ASN A 12 -8.97 -1.47 3.07
N ASN A 13 -8.93 -0.46 3.93
CA ASN A 13 -8.25 0.80 3.60
C ASN A 13 -6.74 0.54 3.59
N SER A 14 -6.18 0.25 2.41
CA SER A 14 -4.73 0.18 2.24
C SER A 14 -4.12 1.55 2.54
N GLN A 15 -3.39 1.64 3.65
CA GLN A 15 -2.74 2.89 4.03
C GLN A 15 -1.57 3.12 3.08
N LEU A 16 -1.62 4.21 2.32
CA LEU A 16 -0.71 4.50 1.22
C LEU A 16 0.14 5.71 1.60
N THR A 17 1.39 5.47 2.01
CA THR A 17 2.31 6.54 2.43
C THR A 17 3.36 6.82 1.35
N LEU A 18 3.57 8.10 1.04
CA LEU A 18 4.67 8.55 0.17
C LEU A 18 5.80 9.08 1.06
N SER A 19 7.02 8.63 0.79
CA SER A 19 8.26 9.02 1.48
C SER A 19 9.25 9.73 0.53
N ILE A 20 10.33 10.34 1.02
CA ILE A 20 11.34 11.05 0.20
C ILE A 20 12.77 10.70 0.60
N SER A 21 13.62 10.48 -0.40
CA SER A 21 15.05 10.28 -0.23
C SER A 21 15.80 10.48 -1.55
N THR A 22 17.07 10.88 -1.46
CA THR A 22 18.08 10.89 -2.51
C THR A 22 19.43 10.56 -1.90
N THR A 23 20.31 9.96 -2.70
CA THR A 23 21.75 9.98 -2.45
C THR A 23 22.26 11.42 -2.60
N SER A 24 22.52 12.09 -1.48
CA SER A 24 23.07 13.46 -1.46
C SER A 24 24.51 13.47 -0.94
N SER A 25 25.49 13.49 -1.85
CA SER A 25 26.87 13.84 -1.51
C SER A 25 26.94 15.32 -1.13
N THR A 26 27.18 15.59 0.15
CA THR A 26 27.31 16.96 0.67
C THR A 26 28.68 17.55 0.35
N SER A 27 28.75 18.62 -0.46
CA SER A 27 29.65 19.78 -0.24
C SER A 27 29.56 20.85 -1.35
N SER A 28 28.71 21.87 -1.14
CA SER A 28 28.95 23.21 -1.69
C SER A 28 28.11 24.27 -0.96
N THR A 29 28.78 25.29 -0.42
CA THR A 29 28.15 26.45 0.23
C THR A 29 27.76 27.49 -0.83
N HIS A 30 26.68 27.24 -1.55
CA HIS A 30 26.11 28.24 -2.47
C HIS A 30 24.80 28.84 -1.94
N THR A 31 24.89 30.12 -1.59
CA THR A 31 23.72 30.99 -1.36
C THR A 31 23.00 31.21 -2.69
N ILE A 32 22.07 30.31 -3.05
CA ILE A 32 21.23 30.48 -4.23
C ILE A 32 20.32 31.70 -4.00
N GLN A 33 20.56 32.77 -4.76
CA GLN A 33 19.67 33.92 -4.76
C GLN A 33 18.31 33.51 -5.33
N LEU A 34 17.25 33.77 -4.57
CA LEU A 34 15.88 33.40 -4.93
C LEU A 34 15.31 34.39 -5.94
N VAL A 35 15.08 33.95 -7.17
CA VAL A 35 14.26 34.67 -8.16
C VAL A 35 12.78 34.48 -7.80
N ASP A 36 12.35 35.20 -6.77
CA ASP A 36 11.05 35.89 -6.59
C ASP A 36 10.89 36.22 -5.10
N SER A 37 11.46 37.34 -4.64
CA SER A 37 11.57 37.67 -3.20
C SER A 37 11.47 39.17 -2.87
N ASN A 38 11.10 40.02 -3.83
CA ASN A 38 11.09 41.48 -3.66
C ASN A 38 9.74 42.03 -3.14
N LYS A 39 9.01 41.26 -2.33
CA LYS A 39 7.80 41.71 -1.64
C LYS A 39 7.87 41.33 -0.17
N PRO A 40 7.82 42.28 0.79
CA PRO A 40 7.93 41.96 2.20
C PRO A 40 6.74 41.10 2.65
N LEU A 41 7.03 40.08 3.46
CA LEU A 41 6.02 39.23 4.08
C LEU A 41 5.05 40.07 4.91
N LEU A 42 3.74 39.86 4.71
CA LEU A 42 2.72 40.46 5.57
C LEU A 42 2.89 39.95 7.01
N PHE A 43 2.51 40.75 7.99
CA PHE A 43 2.71 40.38 9.40
C PHE A 43 2.04 39.04 9.78
N ASP A 44 0.87 38.74 9.21
CA ASP A 44 0.18 37.45 9.44
C ASP A 44 0.84 36.28 8.68
N ASP A 45 1.63 36.55 7.64
CA ASP A 45 2.48 35.55 6.99
C ASP A 45 3.69 35.20 7.88
N GLN A 46 4.25 36.17 8.60
CA GLN A 46 5.32 35.95 9.58
C GLN A 46 4.82 35.12 10.79
N VAL A 47 3.60 35.37 11.27
CA VAL A 47 2.94 34.53 12.27
C VAL A 47 2.73 33.10 11.75
N SER A 48 2.27 32.97 10.50
CA SER A 48 2.09 31.67 9.85
C SER A 48 3.43 30.91 9.70
N GLN A 49 4.52 31.62 9.40
CA GLN A 49 5.88 31.07 9.32
C GLN A 49 6.38 30.54 10.67
N ALA A 50 6.10 31.24 11.77
CA ALA A 50 6.43 30.76 13.12
C ALA A 50 5.63 29.51 13.50
N GLU A 51 4.34 29.46 13.16
CA GLU A 51 3.48 28.29 13.39
C GLU A 51 3.91 27.08 12.52
N ILE A 52 4.42 27.31 11.30
CA ILE A 52 5.08 26.28 10.48
C ILE A 52 6.32 25.74 11.17
N LEU A 53 7.22 26.60 11.66
CA LEU A 53 8.45 26.15 12.36
C LEU A 53 8.13 25.29 13.59
N TRP A 54 7.10 25.64 14.36
CA TRP A 54 6.62 24.80 15.46
C TRP A 54 6.02 23.47 15.00
N ALA A 55 5.25 23.47 13.90
CA ALA A 55 4.73 22.22 13.31
C ALA A 55 5.87 21.30 12.85
N LEU A 56 6.88 21.83 12.14
CA LEU A 56 8.06 21.08 11.73
C LEU A 56 8.83 20.52 12.94
N LYS A 57 9.04 21.31 14.00
CA LYS A 57 9.72 20.83 15.21
C LYS A 57 8.92 19.76 15.97
N SER A 58 7.61 19.90 16.01
CA SER A 58 6.72 18.90 16.63
C SER A 58 6.74 17.56 15.87
N VAL A 59 6.86 17.59 14.54
CA VAL A 59 7.06 16.37 13.74
C VAL A 59 8.45 15.77 14.00
N GLN A 60 9.52 16.56 13.96
CA GLN A 60 10.90 16.09 14.20
C GLN A 60 11.06 15.35 15.54
N ASN A 61 10.36 15.80 16.58
CA ASN A 61 10.43 15.21 17.92
C ASN A 61 9.30 14.20 18.23
N VAL A 62 8.45 13.86 17.24
CA VAL A 62 7.23 13.03 17.42
C VAL A 62 6.35 13.50 18.60
N PHE A 63 6.25 14.81 18.81
CA PHE A 63 5.44 15.38 19.88
C PHE A 63 3.95 15.05 19.70
N SER A 64 3.27 14.80 20.81
CA SER A 64 1.80 14.73 20.81
C SER A 64 1.25 16.11 20.45
N TYR A 65 0.16 16.16 19.68
CA TYR A 65 -0.45 17.44 19.33
C TYR A 65 -0.92 18.22 20.56
N LYS A 66 -1.20 17.55 21.69
CA LYS A 66 -1.48 18.18 22.99
C LYS A 66 -0.31 19.00 23.55
N ASN A 67 0.94 18.72 23.18
CA ASN A 67 2.10 19.57 23.53
C ASN A 67 2.05 20.96 22.86
N SER A 68 1.13 21.17 21.92
CA SER A 68 0.86 22.49 21.34
C SER A 68 -0.25 23.26 22.05
N ASP A 69 -0.97 22.64 23.00
CA ASP A 69 -1.92 23.38 23.81
C ASP A 69 -1.18 24.28 24.80
N ASP A 70 -1.72 25.47 25.05
CA ASP A 70 -1.15 26.55 25.87
C ASP A 70 0.26 27.06 25.51
N ILE A 71 0.98 26.47 24.54
CA ILE A 71 2.30 26.95 24.10
C ILE A 71 2.27 28.41 23.63
N GLY A 72 1.18 28.85 22.98
CA GLY A 72 0.99 30.25 22.60
C GLY A 72 0.83 31.21 23.80
N LYS A 73 0.28 30.74 24.94
CA LYS A 73 0.28 31.53 26.18
C LYS A 73 1.71 31.63 26.74
N LEU A 74 2.44 30.52 26.76
CA LEU A 74 3.83 30.48 27.23
C LEU A 74 4.73 31.43 26.42
N PHE A 75 4.65 31.40 25.09
CA PHE A 75 5.41 32.31 24.23
C PHE A 75 5.06 33.79 24.47
N ARG A 76 3.80 34.13 24.77
CA ARG A 76 3.42 35.50 25.14
C ARG A 76 4.03 35.96 26.46
N THR A 77 4.15 35.07 27.44
CA THR A 77 4.78 35.37 28.74
C THR A 77 6.30 35.50 28.62
N MET A 78 6.93 34.66 27.78
CA MET A 78 8.39 34.64 27.56
C MET A 78 8.88 35.77 26.65
N PHE A 79 8.12 36.15 25.62
CA PHE A 79 8.53 37.09 24.57
C PHE A 79 7.49 38.21 24.45
N GLN A 80 7.40 39.03 25.49
CA GLN A 80 6.35 40.05 25.65
C GLN A 80 6.42 41.14 24.57
N ASP A 81 7.64 41.48 24.15
CA ASP A 81 8.02 42.36 23.04
C ASP A 81 7.64 41.82 21.64
N SER A 82 7.65 40.49 21.49
CA SER A 82 7.44 39.82 20.21
C SER A 82 5.97 39.86 19.78
N LYS A 83 5.65 40.80 18.88
CA LYS A 83 4.33 40.88 18.23
C LYS A 83 3.91 39.54 17.59
N ILE A 84 4.87 38.76 17.08
CA ILE A 84 4.62 37.41 16.53
C ILE A 84 4.16 36.45 17.62
N ALA A 85 4.82 36.44 18.80
CA ALA A 85 4.38 35.64 19.95
C ALA A 85 2.97 36.06 20.41
N GLN A 86 2.65 37.37 20.40
CA GLN A 86 1.32 37.87 20.73
C GLN A 86 0.23 37.27 19.83
N LYS A 87 0.44 37.17 18.51
CA LYS A 87 -0.50 36.51 17.58
C LYS A 87 -0.37 34.98 17.48
N PHE A 88 0.64 34.34 18.08
CA PHE A 88 0.86 32.89 17.96
C PHE A 88 -0.31 32.09 18.55
N SER A 89 -0.89 31.20 17.75
CA SER A 89 -2.24 30.64 17.99
C SER A 89 -2.35 29.14 17.73
N ILE A 90 -1.23 28.43 17.60
CA ILE A 90 -1.23 26.97 17.44
C ILE A 90 -1.70 26.26 18.72
N GLN A 91 -2.43 25.16 18.51
CA GLN A 91 -3.08 24.27 19.50
C GLN A 91 -3.18 22.87 18.86
N HIS A 92 -3.57 21.83 19.61
CA HIS A 92 -3.65 20.45 19.10
C HIS A 92 -4.47 20.29 17.82
N SER A 93 -5.59 21.00 17.71
CA SER A 93 -6.47 20.97 16.53
C SER A 93 -5.81 21.66 15.33
N LYS A 94 -5.22 22.84 15.56
CA LYS A 94 -4.53 23.62 14.53
C LYS A 94 -3.29 22.93 13.99
N ILE A 95 -2.42 22.41 14.85
CA ILE A 95 -1.22 21.70 14.40
C ILE A 95 -1.58 20.45 13.59
N SER A 96 -2.65 19.73 13.99
CA SER A 96 -3.16 18.57 13.25
C SER A 96 -3.56 18.94 11.81
N TYR A 97 -4.42 19.97 11.63
CA TYR A 97 -4.85 20.33 10.28
C TYR A 97 -3.76 21.05 9.46
N VAL A 98 -2.86 21.79 10.10
CA VAL A 98 -1.69 22.40 9.44
C VAL A 98 -0.79 21.31 8.85
N ILE A 99 -0.51 20.24 9.59
CA ILE A 99 0.29 19.11 9.10
C ILE A 99 -0.45 18.34 7.99
N ALA A 100 -1.70 17.92 8.23
CA ALA A 100 -2.44 17.02 7.34
C ALA A 100 -3.02 17.69 6.08
N HIS A 101 -3.42 18.97 6.13
CA HIS A 101 -4.10 19.66 5.02
C HIS A 101 -3.42 20.97 4.59
N GLY A 102 -2.21 21.25 5.12
CA GLY A 102 -1.35 22.37 4.69
C GLY A 102 0.02 21.88 4.22
N LEU A 103 0.82 21.32 5.13
CA LEU A 103 2.18 20.86 4.86
C LEU A 103 2.21 19.66 3.91
N TRP A 104 1.41 18.61 4.17
CA TRP A 104 1.39 17.42 3.31
C TRP A 104 1.00 17.72 1.86
N PRO A 105 -0.12 18.41 1.56
CA PRO A 105 -0.45 18.78 0.17
C PRO A 105 0.68 19.58 -0.49
N TYR A 106 1.26 20.56 0.21
CA TYR A 106 2.36 21.36 -0.33
C TYR A 106 3.60 20.50 -0.68
N PHE A 107 4.05 19.64 0.24
CA PHE A 107 5.20 18.77 -0.01
C PHE A 107 4.91 17.70 -1.06
N ARG A 108 3.67 17.21 -1.16
CA ARG A 108 3.18 16.30 -2.22
C ARG A 108 3.16 16.98 -3.59
N ASP A 109 2.79 18.25 -3.67
CA ASP A 109 2.70 18.95 -4.94
C ASP A 109 4.09 19.36 -5.46
N LEU A 110 5.05 19.65 -4.56
CA LEU A 110 6.48 19.72 -4.90
C LEU A 110 6.97 18.37 -5.44
N LEU A 111 6.74 17.28 -4.69
CA LEU A 111 6.99 15.88 -5.10
C LEU A 111 6.59 15.70 -6.58
N ILE A 112 5.30 15.83 -6.86
CA ILE A 112 4.68 15.54 -8.15
C ILE A 112 5.19 16.42 -9.28
N LYS A 113 5.48 17.70 -9.01
CA LYS A 113 6.09 18.60 -9.97
C LYS A 113 7.42 18.05 -10.47
N ASP A 114 8.23 17.52 -9.56
CA ASP A 114 9.62 17.23 -9.84
C ASP A 114 9.83 15.81 -10.42
N ILE A 115 8.92 14.85 -10.17
CA ILE A 115 8.84 13.60 -10.97
C ILE A 115 8.68 13.90 -12.46
N LYS A 116 7.80 14.87 -12.79
CA LYS A 116 7.49 15.20 -14.19
C LYS A 116 8.71 15.75 -14.90
N ASN A 117 9.54 16.48 -14.15
CA ASN A 117 10.76 17.13 -14.63
C ASN A 117 11.97 16.18 -14.71
N CYS A 118 12.03 15.09 -13.92
CA CYS A 118 13.17 14.17 -13.96
C CYS A 118 13.23 13.36 -15.27
N GLU A 119 14.41 12.87 -15.66
CA GLU A 119 14.60 12.08 -16.88
C GLU A 119 13.95 10.70 -16.78
N GLY A 120 14.22 10.02 -15.67
CA GLY A 120 13.76 8.67 -15.36
C GLY A 120 13.72 8.45 -13.85
N PHE A 121 12.96 7.45 -13.43
CA PHE A 121 12.81 7.09 -12.03
C PHE A 121 12.78 5.58 -11.80
N VAL A 122 13.20 5.20 -10.60
CA VAL A 122 13.07 3.87 -10.02
C VAL A 122 12.12 3.97 -8.85
N LEU A 123 11.14 3.08 -8.85
CA LEU A 123 10.21 2.97 -7.75
C LEU A 123 10.64 1.79 -6.87
N CYS A 124 10.37 1.85 -5.58
CA CYS A 124 10.47 0.72 -4.67
C CYS A 124 9.16 0.64 -3.91
N PHE A 125 8.60 -0.56 -3.74
CA PHE A 125 7.38 -0.75 -2.97
C PHE A 125 7.52 -1.95 -2.06
N ASP A 126 6.74 -1.93 -0.99
CA ASP A 126 6.61 -3.06 -0.08
C ASP A 126 5.28 -2.97 0.68
N GLU A 127 4.75 -4.10 1.13
CA GLU A 127 3.45 -4.21 1.81
C GLU A 127 3.63 -4.83 3.19
N GLN A 128 3.31 -4.10 4.25
CA GLN A 128 3.34 -4.60 5.62
C GLN A 128 1.97 -4.52 6.29
N THR A 129 1.68 -5.48 7.15
CA THR A 129 0.55 -5.41 8.08
C THR A 129 1.01 -4.64 9.31
N ASN A 130 0.42 -3.47 9.57
CA ASN A 130 0.77 -2.66 10.73
C ASN A 130 0.15 -3.21 12.03
N ASN A 131 0.53 -2.63 13.18
CA ASN A 131 0.10 -3.07 14.52
C ASN A 131 -1.42 -2.99 14.77
N GLN A 132 -2.21 -2.46 13.82
CA GLN A 132 -3.67 -2.43 13.85
C GLN A 132 -4.31 -3.53 12.98
N ASN A 133 -3.51 -4.48 12.47
CA ASN A 133 -3.88 -5.47 11.44
C ASN A 133 -4.31 -4.86 10.08
N ASN A 134 -4.06 -3.57 9.84
CA ASN A 134 -4.33 -2.94 8.55
C ASN A 134 -3.14 -3.17 7.60
N LYS A 135 -3.44 -3.49 6.34
CA LYS A 135 -2.45 -3.53 5.25
C LYS A 135 -2.01 -2.10 4.90
N GLN A 136 -0.71 -1.88 4.89
CA GLN A 136 -0.06 -0.62 4.52
C GLN A 136 0.87 -0.89 3.33
N LEU A 137 0.73 -0.07 2.28
CA LEU A 137 1.54 -0.11 1.07
C LEU A 137 2.42 1.14 1.05
N ASP A 138 3.70 0.97 1.38
CA ASP A 138 4.62 2.09 1.42
C ASP A 138 5.27 2.31 0.05
N LEU A 139 5.23 3.58 -0.35
CA LEU A 139 5.71 4.05 -1.63
C LEU A 139 7.07 4.73 -1.41
N TYR A 140 8.12 4.14 -1.99
CA TYR A 140 9.49 4.65 -1.94
C TYR A 140 10.11 4.73 -3.34
N PHE A 141 11.18 5.50 -3.46
CA PHE A 141 11.47 6.19 -4.69
C PHE A 141 12.93 6.58 -4.81
N ARG A 142 13.46 6.52 -6.04
CA ARG A 142 14.79 6.98 -6.40
C ARG A 142 14.74 7.56 -7.82
N TYR A 143 15.38 8.69 -8.01
CA TYR A 143 15.35 9.48 -9.24
C TYR A 143 16.55 10.43 -9.13
N TRP A 144 17.10 10.88 -10.25
CA TRP A 144 18.21 11.81 -10.24
C TRP A 144 17.68 13.20 -10.56
N ASN A 145 18.11 14.20 -9.80
CA ASN A 145 17.66 15.56 -10.05
C ASN A 145 18.67 16.61 -9.56
N HIS A 146 18.57 17.80 -10.14
CA HIS A 146 19.09 19.01 -9.54
C HIS A 146 18.09 19.61 -8.51
N ALA A 147 16.82 19.16 -8.48
CA ALA A 147 15.92 19.17 -7.30
C ALA A 147 14.65 18.25 -7.43
N GLN A 148 14.51 17.23 -6.56
CA GLN A 148 13.24 16.62 -6.05
C GLN A 148 12.37 15.69 -6.98
N ALA A 149 11.22 15.12 -6.52
CA ALA A 149 11.07 13.65 -6.31
C ALA A 149 9.73 12.89 -6.67
N ASN A 150 9.79 11.58 -7.07
CA ASN A 150 8.96 10.40 -6.59
C ASN A 150 7.62 9.81 -7.22
N VAL A 151 7.64 8.50 -7.59
CA VAL A 151 6.67 7.55 -8.30
C VAL A 151 5.26 7.17 -7.68
N VAL A 152 4.68 5.98 -7.29
CA VAL A 152 4.76 4.45 -7.20
C VAL A 152 3.28 3.99 -6.94
N VAL A 153 2.59 2.88 -7.28
CA VAL A 153 2.69 1.75 -8.24
C VAL A 153 1.39 1.54 -9.10
N ASP A 154 0.24 1.12 -8.54
CA ASP A 154 -0.92 0.55 -9.32
C ASP A 154 -2.32 1.19 -9.05
N GLY A 155 -2.69 1.51 -7.79
CA GLY A 155 -3.60 2.65 -7.49
C GLY A 155 -3.04 4.02 -7.96
N ILE A 156 -1.91 3.92 -8.64
CA ILE A 156 -0.99 4.90 -9.14
C ILE A 156 -0.71 4.65 -10.64
N LEU A 157 -1.23 3.59 -11.27
CA LEU A 157 -1.86 3.78 -12.59
C LEU A 157 -3.06 4.74 -12.47
N GLY A 158 -3.70 4.78 -11.29
CA GLY A 158 -4.60 5.85 -10.85
C GLY A 158 -3.88 7.19 -10.71
N ALA A 159 -3.11 7.43 -9.65
CA ALA A 159 -2.33 8.67 -9.45
C ALA A 159 -1.41 9.10 -10.64
N PHE A 160 -0.79 8.23 -11.44
CA PHE A 160 -0.12 8.66 -12.69
C PHE A 160 -1.11 9.35 -13.66
N ARG A 161 -2.36 8.88 -13.75
CA ARG A 161 -3.42 9.52 -14.54
C ARG A 161 -3.98 10.76 -13.85
N THR A 162 -4.24 10.69 -12.55
CA THR A 162 -4.85 11.79 -11.76
C THR A 162 -3.89 12.98 -11.61
N ASP A 163 -2.63 12.70 -11.32
CA ASP A 163 -1.58 13.71 -11.13
C ASP A 163 -0.80 13.99 -12.42
N GLY A 164 -0.98 13.22 -13.50
CA GLY A 164 -0.41 13.49 -14.83
C GLY A 164 1.09 13.20 -14.95
N ILE A 165 1.53 12.00 -14.55
CA ILE A 165 2.92 11.54 -14.59
C ILE A 165 3.08 10.55 -15.74
N ASP A 166 4.08 10.74 -16.60
CA ASP A 166 4.34 9.82 -17.71
C ASP A 166 5.01 8.53 -17.22
N ILE A 167 4.31 7.41 -17.42
CA ILE A 167 4.78 6.07 -17.09
C ILE A 167 5.96 5.62 -17.98
N SER A 168 6.18 6.25 -19.14
CA SER A 168 7.30 5.88 -20.04
C SER A 168 8.68 6.10 -19.40
N LYS A 169 8.76 6.92 -18.35
CA LYS A 169 9.95 7.23 -17.55
C LYS A 169 10.27 6.22 -16.43
N LEU A 170 9.42 5.21 -16.22
CA LEU A 170 9.63 4.17 -15.20
C LEU A 170 10.69 3.17 -15.67
N LEU A 171 11.87 3.20 -15.07
CA LEU A 171 12.98 2.33 -15.46
C LEU A 171 12.94 0.95 -14.78
N MET A 172 12.63 0.91 -13.49
CA MET A 172 12.70 -0.31 -12.68
C MET A 172 11.74 -0.28 -11.48
N LEU A 173 11.27 -1.48 -11.12
CA LEU A 173 10.62 -1.79 -9.84
C LEU A 173 11.64 -2.45 -8.91
N SER A 174 11.97 -1.82 -7.79
CA SER A 174 12.67 -2.49 -6.70
C SER A 174 11.69 -3.13 -5.74
N ARG A 175 12.08 -4.31 -5.26
CA ARG A 175 11.15 -5.28 -4.71
C ARG A 175 11.86 -6.34 -3.87
N ASP A 176 11.11 -6.95 -2.96
CA ASP A 176 11.54 -8.08 -2.13
C ASP A 176 11.17 -9.44 -2.79
N ASN A 177 11.06 -10.52 -1.99
CA ASN A 177 11.01 -11.91 -2.47
C ASN A 177 9.65 -12.68 -2.43
N PRO A 178 8.61 -12.30 -1.67
CA PRO A 178 7.28 -12.92 -1.70
C PRO A 178 6.61 -12.91 -3.08
N ASN A 179 5.79 -13.93 -3.31
CA ASN A 179 5.14 -14.16 -4.58
C ASN A 179 4.06 -13.12 -4.93
N VAL A 180 3.39 -12.53 -3.91
CA VAL A 180 2.40 -11.45 -4.12
C VAL A 180 3.05 -10.27 -4.84
N ASN A 181 4.15 -9.76 -4.28
CA ASN A 181 4.89 -8.67 -4.90
C ASN A 181 5.42 -9.08 -6.29
N LYS A 182 5.87 -10.33 -6.51
CA LYS A 182 6.33 -10.81 -7.83
C LYS A 182 5.23 -10.77 -8.90
N THR A 183 3.98 -11.05 -8.52
CA THR A 183 2.82 -10.90 -9.40
C THR A 183 2.59 -9.43 -9.77
N VAL A 184 2.70 -8.50 -8.80
CA VAL A 184 2.57 -7.05 -9.05
C VAL A 184 3.63 -6.56 -10.05
N ASP A 185 4.89 -6.93 -9.85
CA ASP A 185 6.01 -6.61 -10.76
C ASP A 185 5.74 -7.06 -12.20
N LYS A 186 5.31 -8.31 -12.36
CA LYS A 186 4.89 -8.83 -13.67
C LYS A 186 3.71 -8.05 -14.26
N MET A 187 2.67 -7.76 -13.48
CA MET A 187 1.47 -7.05 -13.96
C MET A 187 1.79 -5.63 -14.46
N ILE A 188 2.71 -4.93 -13.79
CA ILE A 188 3.17 -3.60 -14.23
C ILE A 188 4.03 -3.72 -15.50
N ASN A 189 4.92 -4.72 -15.59
CA ASN A 189 5.70 -4.95 -16.82
C ASN A 189 4.78 -5.27 -18.01
N ASP A 190 3.77 -6.12 -17.82
CA ASP A 190 2.77 -6.44 -18.83
C ASP A 190 1.93 -5.21 -19.21
N ALA A 191 1.70 -4.27 -18.28
CA ALA A 191 1.04 -2.98 -18.56
C ALA A 191 1.96 -1.99 -19.30
N MET A 192 3.27 -1.96 -19.00
CA MET A 192 4.28 -1.17 -19.72
C MET A 192 4.40 -1.62 -21.18
N LYS A 193 4.51 -2.93 -21.42
CA LYS A 193 4.52 -3.51 -22.78
C LYS A 193 3.28 -3.07 -23.57
N LYS A 194 2.08 -3.20 -22.98
CA LYS A 194 0.80 -2.86 -23.62
C LYS A 194 0.59 -1.37 -23.87
N LYS A 195 1.03 -0.48 -22.97
CA LYS A 195 0.74 0.97 -23.05
C LYS A 195 1.82 1.79 -23.75
N VAL A 196 3.09 1.37 -23.65
CA VAL A 196 4.23 2.18 -24.09
C VAL A 196 5.28 1.40 -24.89
N ASN A 197 5.07 0.11 -25.17
CA ASN A 197 6.00 -0.76 -25.90
C ASN A 197 7.43 -0.72 -25.33
N ALA A 198 7.54 -0.90 -24.02
CA ALA A 198 8.81 -1.06 -23.31
C ALA A 198 8.66 -2.09 -22.19
N GLU A 199 9.78 -2.65 -21.76
CA GLU A 199 9.88 -3.49 -20.57
C GLU A 199 10.56 -2.72 -19.43
N LEU A 200 10.49 -3.26 -18.23
CA LEU A 200 11.23 -2.78 -17.06
C LEU A 200 12.60 -3.44 -16.96
N LEU A 201 13.61 -2.70 -16.50
CA LEU A 201 14.93 -3.26 -16.19
C LEU A 201 14.82 -4.24 -15.01
N ASN A 202 15.16 -5.51 -15.23
CA ASN A 202 15.08 -6.54 -14.20
C ASN A 202 16.48 -6.93 -13.69
N ILE A 203 16.76 -6.58 -12.43
CA ILE A 203 18.00 -6.94 -11.71
C ILE A 203 17.80 -8.04 -10.65
N GLY A 204 16.58 -8.59 -10.54
CA GLY A 204 16.20 -9.54 -9.48
C GLY A 204 15.54 -8.90 -8.25
N THR A 205 15.49 -9.65 -7.15
CA THR A 205 14.86 -9.27 -5.88
C THR A 205 15.89 -8.80 -4.84
N CYS A 206 15.45 -8.10 -3.78
CA CYS A 206 16.30 -7.59 -2.70
C CYS A 206 17.39 -8.59 -2.24
N ASN A 207 18.64 -8.24 -2.51
CA ASN A 207 19.82 -9.07 -2.23
C ASN A 207 20.03 -9.32 -0.73
N LEU A 208 19.68 -8.35 0.13
CA LEU A 208 19.79 -8.50 1.59
C LEU A 208 18.82 -9.55 2.12
N HIS A 209 17.58 -9.57 1.59
CA HIS A 209 16.61 -10.62 1.88
C HIS A 209 17.06 -12.00 1.35
N VAL A 210 17.77 -12.06 0.21
CA VAL A 210 18.40 -13.30 -0.27
C VAL A 210 19.51 -13.76 0.68
N ILE A 211 20.37 -12.86 1.15
CA ILE A 211 21.47 -13.17 2.09
C ILE A 211 20.92 -13.64 3.43
N HIS A 212 19.96 -12.92 4.02
CA HIS A 212 19.29 -13.31 5.26
C HIS A 212 18.63 -14.68 5.15
N ASN A 213 17.92 -14.96 4.05
CA ASN A 213 17.29 -16.26 3.84
C ASN A 213 18.31 -17.38 3.53
N GLY A 214 19.48 -17.03 2.97
CA GLY A 214 20.65 -17.90 2.84
C GLY A 214 21.15 -18.35 4.21
N PHE A 215 21.49 -17.41 5.08
CA PHE A 215 21.91 -17.70 6.45
C PHE A 215 20.84 -18.41 7.27
N ARG A 216 19.56 -18.00 7.16
CA ARG A 216 18.45 -18.68 7.83
C ARG A 216 18.31 -20.13 7.38
N ALA A 217 18.42 -20.44 6.09
CA ALA A 217 18.39 -21.82 5.61
C ALA A 217 19.55 -22.66 6.19
N GLY A 218 20.74 -22.07 6.34
CA GLY A 218 21.88 -22.70 7.04
C GLY A 218 21.66 -22.90 8.54
N MET A 219 20.97 -21.97 9.23
CA MET A 219 20.57 -22.17 10.62
C MET A 219 19.48 -23.24 10.76
N ASP A 220 18.52 -23.30 9.83
CA ASP A 220 17.45 -24.29 9.84
C ASP A 220 17.98 -25.71 9.54
N SER A 221 19.04 -25.87 8.73
CA SER A 221 19.74 -27.17 8.58
C SER A 221 20.47 -27.57 9.86
N VAL A 222 21.25 -26.67 10.48
CA VAL A 222 21.92 -26.93 11.76
C VAL A 222 20.91 -27.29 12.86
N THR A 223 19.76 -26.62 12.90
CA THR A 223 18.72 -26.87 13.93
C THR A 223 18.03 -28.23 13.74
N LYS A 224 17.76 -28.64 12.48
CA LYS A 224 17.24 -29.99 12.19
C LYS A 224 18.24 -31.09 12.55
N ILE A 225 19.53 -30.87 12.30
CA ILE A 225 20.60 -31.81 12.70
C ILE A 225 20.65 -31.93 14.23
N LYS A 226 20.48 -30.83 14.97
CA LYS A 226 20.43 -30.84 16.44
C LYS A 226 19.26 -31.68 16.98
N LEU A 227 18.07 -31.58 16.38
CA LEU A 227 16.92 -32.45 16.71
C LEU A 227 17.21 -33.94 16.44
N CYS A 228 17.88 -34.24 15.32
CA CYS A 228 18.22 -35.61 14.94
C CYS A 228 19.20 -36.27 15.93
N LEU A 229 20.12 -35.50 16.51
CA LEU A 229 21.05 -35.98 17.54
C LEU A 229 20.37 -36.25 18.90
N THR A 230 19.30 -35.53 19.24
CA THR A 230 18.47 -35.83 20.43
C THR A 230 17.48 -36.98 20.21
N GLY A 231 17.28 -37.43 18.96
CA GLY A 231 16.26 -38.39 18.55
C GLY A 231 16.59 -39.88 18.73
N ARG A 232 17.30 -40.28 19.81
CA ARG A 232 17.53 -41.70 20.16
C ARG A 232 17.34 -41.96 21.65
N GLY A 233 16.08 -41.99 22.08
CA GLY A 233 15.70 -42.39 23.43
C GLY A 233 15.52 -43.91 23.56
N SER A 234 16.56 -44.62 24.01
CA SER A 234 16.40 -45.91 24.69
C SER A 234 17.46 -46.07 25.78
N THR A 235 17.01 -46.44 26.97
CA THR A 235 17.74 -46.32 28.24
C THR A 235 18.96 -47.23 28.36
N SER A 236 20.15 -46.63 28.54
CA SER A 236 21.20 -47.16 29.43
C SER A 236 22.22 -46.07 29.75
N THR A 237 22.76 -46.07 30.97
CA THR A 237 23.78 -45.11 31.40
C THR A 237 25.15 -45.47 30.85
N PHE A 238 25.72 -44.60 30.00
CA PHE A 238 27.13 -44.71 29.62
C PHE A 238 27.83 -43.36 29.69
N SER A 239 28.77 -43.22 30.64
CA SER A 239 29.68 -42.07 30.70
C SER A 239 30.76 -42.23 29.64
N GLY A 240 30.49 -41.71 28.44
CA GLY A 240 31.41 -41.76 27.30
C GLY A 240 31.75 -40.37 26.79
N HIS A 241 33.04 -40.01 26.80
CA HIS A 241 33.51 -38.78 26.15
C HIS A 241 33.24 -38.86 24.63
N ILE A 242 32.30 -38.06 24.13
CA ILE A 242 32.08 -37.88 22.69
C ILE A 242 33.26 -37.07 22.12
N ARG A 243 34.32 -37.78 21.75
CA ARG A 243 35.54 -37.22 21.15
C ARG A 243 35.28 -36.84 19.69
N ILE A 244 34.61 -35.70 19.47
CA ILE A 244 34.33 -35.15 18.15
C ILE A 244 35.65 -35.02 17.38
N ARG A 245 35.79 -35.72 16.25
CA ARG A 245 36.99 -35.62 15.41
C ARG A 245 37.00 -34.27 14.70
N SER A 246 38.18 -33.67 14.54
CA SER A 246 38.34 -32.40 13.81
C SER A 246 37.79 -32.48 12.38
N CYS A 247 37.98 -33.62 11.71
CA CYS A 247 37.46 -33.89 10.37
C CYS A 247 35.91 -33.77 10.30
N ASP A 248 35.18 -34.27 11.29
CA ASP A 248 33.72 -34.10 11.37
C ASP A 248 33.29 -32.63 11.40
N ILE A 249 34.02 -31.79 12.13
CA ILE A 249 33.72 -30.36 12.26
C ILE A 249 33.97 -29.63 10.94
N VAL A 250 35.07 -29.98 10.24
CA VAL A 250 35.40 -29.41 8.92
C VAL A 250 34.35 -29.82 7.88
N SER A 251 34.04 -31.11 7.75
CA SER A 251 33.05 -31.61 6.80
C SER A 251 31.65 -31.03 7.03
N ARG A 252 31.23 -30.84 8.29
CA ARG A 252 29.92 -30.24 8.63
C ARG A 252 29.87 -28.76 8.27
N ARG A 253 30.89 -27.98 8.65
CA ARG A 253 31.02 -26.56 8.20
C ARG A 253 31.00 -26.44 6.68
N GLN A 254 31.61 -27.39 5.96
CA GLN A 254 31.63 -27.38 4.50
C GLN A 254 30.24 -27.63 3.89
N ILE A 255 29.40 -28.48 4.51
CA ILE A 255 28.00 -28.68 4.12
C ILE A 255 27.17 -27.42 4.39
N ASP A 256 27.28 -26.83 5.60
CA ASP A 256 26.54 -25.62 5.96
C ASP A 256 26.88 -24.44 5.03
N ILE A 257 28.18 -24.27 4.75
CA ILE A 257 28.67 -23.27 3.79
C ILE A 257 28.19 -23.59 2.36
N SER A 258 28.16 -24.84 1.92
CA SER A 258 27.60 -25.18 0.60
C SER A 258 26.12 -24.84 0.52
N CYS A 259 25.30 -25.20 1.51
CA CYS A 259 23.87 -24.86 1.51
C CYS A 259 23.62 -23.35 1.50
N ILE A 260 24.43 -22.55 2.22
CA ILE A 260 24.39 -21.09 2.13
C ILE A 260 24.81 -20.62 0.73
N VAL A 261 25.97 -21.06 0.24
CA VAL A 261 26.56 -20.65 -1.04
C VAL A 261 25.68 -21.04 -2.24
N ASP A 262 25.02 -22.18 -2.21
CA ASP A 262 24.14 -22.65 -3.29
C ASP A 262 22.79 -21.94 -3.27
N ASN A 263 22.27 -21.58 -2.09
CA ASN A 263 21.12 -20.67 -1.96
C ASN A 263 21.47 -19.26 -2.50
N LEU A 264 22.63 -18.72 -2.13
CA LEU A 264 23.15 -17.45 -2.67
C LEU A 264 23.35 -17.52 -4.19
N LYS A 265 24.03 -18.53 -4.75
CA LYS A 265 24.22 -18.71 -6.20
C LYS A 265 22.91 -18.83 -6.98
N LYS A 266 21.87 -19.40 -6.36
CA LYS A 266 20.55 -19.63 -6.96
C LYS A 266 19.67 -18.37 -6.98
N HIS A 267 19.86 -17.47 -6.01
CA HIS A 267 18.95 -16.34 -5.79
C HIS A 267 19.58 -14.94 -5.90
N LEU A 268 20.92 -14.81 -5.81
CA LEU A 268 21.62 -13.56 -6.17
C LEU A 268 21.76 -13.44 -7.70
N PRO A 269 21.73 -12.22 -8.27
CA PRO A 269 21.80 -11.97 -9.71
C PRO A 269 23.23 -12.13 -10.29
N LEU A 270 24.02 -13.10 -9.84
CA LEU A 270 25.42 -13.33 -10.27
C LEU A 270 25.59 -13.67 -11.76
N LYS A 271 24.48 -13.95 -12.46
CA LYS A 271 24.42 -14.16 -13.92
C LYS A 271 23.95 -12.93 -14.70
N ASN A 272 23.46 -11.88 -14.04
CA ASN A 272 22.98 -10.67 -14.70
C ASN A 272 24.15 -9.94 -15.37
N THR A 273 24.07 -9.75 -16.69
CA THR A 273 25.13 -9.13 -17.50
C THR A 273 25.23 -7.64 -17.25
N PHE A 274 24.10 -6.93 -17.13
CA PHE A 274 24.05 -5.51 -16.83
C PHE A 274 24.80 -5.17 -15.52
N LEU A 275 24.54 -5.91 -14.43
CA LEU A 275 25.24 -5.72 -13.15
C LEU A 275 26.75 -6.00 -13.23
N LYS A 276 27.21 -6.85 -14.15
CA LYS A 276 28.65 -7.04 -14.42
C LYS A 276 29.21 -5.89 -15.24
N ASP A 277 28.48 -5.42 -16.24
CA ASP A 277 28.88 -4.31 -17.10
C ASP A 277 28.97 -2.99 -16.31
N LEU A 278 28.25 -2.83 -15.20
CA LEU A 278 28.37 -1.67 -14.30
C LEU A 278 29.79 -1.43 -13.72
N HIS A 279 30.71 -2.39 -13.81
CA HIS A 279 32.12 -2.15 -13.47
C HIS A 279 32.76 -1.01 -14.32
N VAL A 280 32.16 -0.66 -15.46
CA VAL A 280 32.55 0.49 -16.28
C VAL A 280 32.49 1.85 -15.54
N LEU A 281 31.78 1.92 -14.42
CA LEU A 281 31.69 3.12 -13.57
C LEU A 281 32.88 3.29 -12.61
N ASP A 282 33.73 2.28 -12.45
CA ASP A 282 34.96 2.40 -11.67
C ASP A 282 35.99 3.31 -12.39
N PRO A 283 36.54 4.35 -11.72
CA PRO A 283 37.58 5.22 -12.28
C PRO A 283 38.78 4.48 -12.86
N VAL A 284 39.19 3.36 -12.25
CA VAL A 284 40.34 2.54 -12.68
C VAL A 284 40.00 1.72 -13.93
N SER A 285 38.72 1.44 -14.16
CA SER A 285 38.24 0.70 -15.34
C SER A 285 38.03 1.56 -16.58
N ARG A 286 38.08 2.90 -16.48
CA ARG A 286 37.76 3.81 -17.61
C ARG A 286 38.67 3.65 -18.83
N THR A 287 39.94 3.29 -18.63
CA THR A 287 40.96 3.16 -19.69
C THR A 287 41.05 1.78 -20.33
N LYS A 288 40.26 0.80 -19.87
CA LYS A 288 40.23 -0.55 -20.46
C LYS A 288 39.60 -0.50 -21.85
N GLN A 289 40.16 -1.27 -22.79
CA GLN A 289 39.79 -1.20 -24.21
C GLN A 289 38.31 -1.51 -24.48
N ASP A 290 37.70 -2.41 -23.71
CA ASP A 290 36.28 -2.79 -23.84
C ASP A 290 35.31 -1.85 -23.10
N SER A 291 35.79 -0.83 -22.38
CA SER A 291 34.94 -0.02 -21.49
C SER A 291 33.94 0.87 -22.24
N ALA A 292 34.32 1.44 -23.39
CA ALA A 292 33.38 2.21 -24.22
C ALA A 292 32.21 1.33 -24.71
N ASP A 293 32.50 0.10 -25.15
CA ASP A 293 31.47 -0.83 -25.63
C ASP A 293 30.67 -1.45 -24.50
N THR A 294 31.27 -1.56 -23.31
CA THR A 294 30.57 -1.90 -22.07
C THR A 294 29.57 -0.81 -21.68
N MET A 295 29.94 0.47 -21.79
CA MET A 295 29.02 1.59 -21.58
C MET A 295 27.85 1.59 -22.59
N ILE A 296 28.08 1.20 -23.86
CA ILE A 296 27.01 1.01 -24.84
C ILE A 296 26.05 -0.12 -24.43
N ARG A 297 26.56 -1.26 -23.94
CA ARG A 297 25.69 -2.34 -23.44
C ARG A 297 24.83 -1.87 -22.25
N VAL A 298 25.42 -1.15 -21.31
CA VAL A 298 24.71 -0.53 -20.17
C VAL A 298 23.63 0.45 -20.66
N GLY A 299 23.97 1.38 -21.54
CA GLY A 299 23.03 2.37 -22.09
C GLY A 299 21.90 1.77 -22.92
N ARG A 300 22.13 0.64 -23.62
CA ARG A 300 21.10 -0.12 -24.34
C ARG A 300 20.22 -0.98 -23.44
N ALA A 301 20.74 -1.41 -22.29
CA ALA A 301 20.01 -2.24 -21.34
C ALA A 301 19.01 -1.45 -20.47
N ILE A 302 19.20 -0.13 -20.32
CA ILE A 302 18.23 0.73 -19.63
C ILE A 302 17.09 1.09 -20.61
N PRO A 303 15.84 0.66 -20.36
CA PRO A 303 14.74 0.85 -21.31
C PRO A 303 14.48 2.32 -21.63
N LYS A 304 14.28 2.63 -22.92
CA LYS A 304 13.91 3.95 -23.46
C LYS A 304 14.84 5.13 -23.14
N LEU A 305 15.94 4.92 -22.41
CA LEU A 305 16.77 6.04 -21.96
C LEU A 305 17.46 6.76 -23.12
N LEU A 306 17.99 6.02 -24.10
CA LEU A 306 18.72 6.56 -25.25
C LEU A 306 17.99 6.28 -26.57
N SER A 307 17.90 7.29 -27.42
CA SER A 307 17.64 7.13 -28.86
C SER A 307 18.86 6.55 -29.59
N ASN A 308 18.66 6.03 -30.80
CA ASN A 308 19.76 5.48 -31.61
C ASN A 308 20.91 6.49 -31.83
N ALA A 309 20.59 7.77 -32.05
CA ALA A 309 21.60 8.82 -32.19
C ALA A 309 22.33 9.18 -30.88
N GLU A 310 21.75 8.86 -29.71
CA GLU A 310 22.44 8.97 -28.42
C GLU A 310 23.33 7.76 -28.12
N ILE A 311 22.98 6.58 -28.63
CA ILE A 311 23.79 5.35 -28.52
C ILE A 311 25.16 5.53 -29.22
N ASP A 312 25.21 6.26 -30.33
CA ASP A 312 26.48 6.59 -30.99
C ASP A 312 27.21 7.76 -30.29
N ARG A 313 26.49 8.72 -29.70
CA ARG A 313 27.10 9.80 -28.91
C ARG A 313 27.76 9.30 -27.64
N ILE A 314 27.15 8.36 -26.90
CA ILE A 314 27.74 7.89 -25.64
C ILE A 314 29.07 7.15 -25.84
N ARG A 315 29.29 6.47 -26.98
CA ARG A 315 30.62 5.89 -27.31
C ARG A 315 31.68 6.98 -27.39
N HIS A 316 31.42 8.06 -28.13
CA HIS A 316 32.33 9.18 -28.29
C HIS A 316 32.55 9.94 -26.97
N GLU A 317 31.49 10.24 -26.22
CA GLU A 317 31.59 10.89 -24.90
C GLU A 317 32.37 10.02 -23.91
N PHE A 318 32.18 8.71 -23.89
CA PHE A 318 32.95 7.81 -23.03
C PHE A 318 34.41 7.73 -23.44
N MET A 319 34.73 7.72 -24.74
CA MET A 319 36.13 7.79 -25.22
C MET A 319 36.80 9.11 -24.82
N MET A 320 36.09 10.24 -24.90
CA MET A 320 36.59 11.53 -24.40
C MET A 320 36.77 11.54 -22.88
N TYR A 321 35.90 10.88 -22.12
CA TYR A 321 36.05 10.69 -20.67
C TYR A 321 37.22 9.74 -20.32
N ALA A 322 37.48 8.70 -21.12
CA ALA A 322 38.62 7.80 -20.93
C ALA A 322 39.97 8.49 -21.20
N ALA A 323 40.00 9.46 -22.12
CA ALA A 323 41.17 10.29 -22.42
C ALA A 323 41.36 11.49 -21.46
N GLU A 324 40.36 11.81 -20.64
CA GLU A 324 40.40 13.00 -19.76
C GLU A 324 41.49 12.89 -18.68
N THR A 325 42.15 14.00 -18.35
CA THR A 325 43.03 14.09 -17.17
C THR A 325 42.19 14.31 -15.92
N ILE A 326 42.04 13.27 -15.11
CA ILE A 326 41.25 13.30 -13.87
C ILE A 326 42.19 13.18 -12.66
N ASP A 327 42.03 14.08 -11.69
CA ASP A 327 42.82 14.12 -10.46
C ASP A 327 42.53 12.88 -9.56
N GLN A 328 43.59 12.31 -8.99
CA GLN A 328 43.48 11.19 -8.05
C GLN A 328 42.68 11.55 -6.80
N SER A 329 42.67 12.83 -6.37
CA SER A 329 41.89 13.28 -5.20
C SER A 329 40.37 13.12 -5.35
N TRP A 330 39.88 12.94 -6.59
CA TRP A 330 38.45 12.76 -6.89
C TRP A 330 37.96 11.34 -6.59
N TYR A 331 38.85 10.34 -6.58
CA TYR A 331 38.49 8.94 -6.30
C TYR A 331 39.31 8.29 -5.17
N ILE A 332 40.47 8.82 -4.82
CA ILE A 332 41.23 8.44 -3.62
C ILE A 332 41.02 9.50 -2.55
N LYS A 333 40.58 9.07 -1.36
CA LYS A 333 40.35 9.91 -0.18
C LYS A 333 41.59 9.95 0.70
N ASN A 334 42.17 8.78 1.00
CA ASN A 334 43.39 8.62 1.80
C ASN A 334 44.21 7.43 1.32
N LYS A 335 45.51 7.43 1.62
CA LYS A 335 46.37 6.23 1.62
C LYS A 335 47.03 6.13 2.98
N TYR A 336 47.06 4.95 3.58
CA TYR A 336 47.65 4.72 4.91
C TYR A 336 48.17 3.29 5.03
N HIS A 337 49.08 3.08 5.96
CA HIS A 337 49.57 1.76 6.36
C HIS A 337 48.76 1.28 7.57
N ASP A 338 48.42 0.00 7.65
CA ASP A 338 47.89 -0.59 8.89
C ASP A 338 49.01 -0.95 9.88
N SER A 339 48.65 -1.58 11.01
CA SER A 339 49.62 -2.05 12.01
C SER A 339 50.59 -3.11 11.49
N ASP A 340 50.27 -3.71 10.34
CA ASP A 340 50.93 -4.88 9.76
C ASP A 340 51.67 -4.47 8.45
N ASP A 341 51.86 -3.15 8.25
CA ASP A 341 52.51 -2.47 7.13
C ASP A 341 51.86 -2.68 5.74
N ASN A 342 50.58 -3.05 5.70
CA ASN A 342 49.85 -3.20 4.44
C ASN A 342 49.39 -1.84 3.91
N ASN A 343 49.58 -1.62 2.61
CA ASN A 343 49.11 -0.43 1.89
C ASN A 343 47.58 -0.44 1.72
N HIS A 344 46.85 0.33 2.53
CA HIS A 344 45.43 0.58 2.36
C HIS A 344 45.17 1.87 1.58
N THR A 345 44.18 1.82 0.67
CA THR A 345 43.68 2.99 -0.06
C THR A 345 42.21 3.18 0.28
N GLU A 346 41.89 4.28 0.96
CA GLU A 346 40.50 4.69 1.17
C GLU A 346 40.01 5.42 -0.08
N TYR A 347 38.95 4.92 -0.70
CA TYR A 347 38.36 5.53 -1.89
C TYR A 347 37.25 6.54 -1.52
N GLN A 348 37.04 7.53 -2.39
CA GLN A 348 35.89 8.44 -2.30
C GLN A 348 34.59 7.68 -2.64
N GLN A 349 33.44 8.25 -2.28
CA GLN A 349 32.15 7.73 -2.73
C GLN A 349 32.00 7.91 -4.25
N ILE A 350 31.44 6.90 -4.93
CA ILE A 350 31.37 6.84 -6.40
C ILE A 350 30.52 7.98 -7.00
N ASP A 351 29.52 8.46 -6.27
CA ASP A 351 28.69 9.60 -6.64
C ASP A 351 29.46 10.93 -6.52
N TYR A 352 30.33 11.09 -5.51
CA TYR A 352 31.22 12.26 -5.39
C TYR A 352 32.17 12.36 -6.61
N TYR A 353 32.82 11.25 -6.98
CA TYR A 353 33.68 11.19 -8.17
C TYR A 353 32.90 11.57 -9.44
N TRP A 354 31.76 10.89 -9.68
CA TRP A 354 30.98 11.14 -10.90
C TRP A 354 30.31 12.53 -10.89
N ASN A 355 29.96 13.10 -9.73
CA ASN A 355 29.49 14.48 -9.66
C ASN A 355 30.56 15.48 -10.08
N LYS A 356 31.85 15.28 -9.73
CA LYS A 356 32.96 16.10 -10.24
C LYS A 356 33.12 15.92 -11.75
N THR A 357 33.20 14.68 -12.23
CA THR A 357 33.35 14.33 -13.66
C THR A 357 32.22 14.88 -14.53
N LEU A 358 30.96 14.81 -14.07
CA LEU A 358 29.79 15.28 -14.81
C LEU A 358 29.51 16.78 -14.67
N SER A 359 30.21 17.46 -13.75
CA SER A 359 30.22 18.94 -13.66
C SER A 359 31.25 19.59 -14.58
N LEU A 360 32.08 18.82 -15.28
CA LEU A 360 33.00 19.35 -16.29
C LEU A 360 32.20 20.00 -17.44
N THR A 361 32.61 21.21 -17.80
CA THR A 361 32.04 21.99 -18.91
C THR A 361 33.01 22.10 -20.09
N THR A 362 32.48 22.43 -21.26
CA THR A 362 33.27 22.88 -22.40
C THR A 362 33.72 24.33 -22.22
N SER A 363 34.59 24.82 -23.10
CA SER A 363 34.98 26.24 -23.19
C SER A 363 33.81 27.21 -23.38
N PHE A 364 32.63 26.71 -23.78
CA PHE A 364 31.40 27.49 -23.95
C PHE A 364 30.43 27.37 -22.75
N GLY A 365 30.87 26.77 -21.63
CA GLY A 365 30.05 26.63 -20.41
C GLY A 365 28.98 25.54 -20.45
N LEU A 366 28.84 24.82 -21.56
CA LEU A 366 27.90 23.70 -21.70
C LEU A 366 28.47 22.42 -21.05
N PRO A 367 27.63 21.49 -20.54
CA PRO A 367 28.10 20.21 -19.98
C PRO A 367 28.93 19.42 -21.00
N LYS A 368 30.09 18.90 -20.56
CA LYS A 368 31.08 18.24 -21.43
C LYS A 368 30.66 16.84 -21.90
N TYR A 369 29.86 16.13 -21.09
CA TYR A 369 29.40 14.77 -21.38
C TYR A 369 27.89 14.60 -21.11
N PRO A 370 27.00 15.22 -21.91
CA PRO A 370 25.56 15.24 -21.63
C PRO A 370 24.89 13.86 -21.71
N THR A 371 25.22 13.03 -22.71
CA THR A 371 24.63 11.70 -22.91
C THR A 371 25.15 10.70 -21.86
N LEU A 372 26.44 10.77 -21.53
CA LEU A 372 27.06 10.00 -20.46
C LEU A 372 26.50 10.40 -19.09
N SER A 373 26.30 11.70 -18.85
CA SER A 373 25.66 12.22 -17.62
C SER A 373 24.29 11.60 -17.43
N LYS A 374 23.46 11.63 -18.47
CA LYS A 374 22.13 11.00 -18.49
C LYS A 374 22.19 9.50 -18.15
N VAL A 375 23.13 8.73 -18.72
CA VAL A 375 23.27 7.30 -18.36
C VAL A 375 23.73 7.09 -16.92
N VAL A 376 24.80 7.74 -16.48
CA VAL A 376 25.36 7.56 -15.12
C VAL A 376 24.34 7.93 -14.03
N LYS A 377 23.65 9.06 -14.20
CA LYS A 377 22.55 9.50 -13.31
C LYS A 377 21.44 8.46 -13.20
N ASN A 378 21.03 7.89 -14.33
CA ASN A 378 19.97 6.87 -14.36
C ASN A 378 20.45 5.47 -13.91
N ILE A 379 21.76 5.25 -13.75
CA ILE A 379 22.31 4.06 -13.06
C ILE A 379 22.29 4.25 -11.54
N PHE A 380 22.69 5.41 -11.00
CA PHE A 380 22.78 5.59 -9.54
C PHE A 380 21.43 5.56 -8.81
N ILE A 381 20.32 5.67 -9.55
CA ILE A 381 18.96 5.51 -9.00
C ILE A 381 18.51 4.04 -8.96
N ILE A 382 19.28 3.12 -9.54
CA ILE A 382 18.99 1.69 -9.56
C ILE A 382 19.17 1.11 -8.16
N SER A 383 18.04 0.94 -7.48
CA SER A 383 17.93 0.36 -6.15
C SER A 383 18.59 -1.02 -6.05
N HIS A 384 19.68 -1.14 -5.29
CA HIS A 384 20.37 -2.42 -5.03
C HIS A 384 19.61 -3.35 -4.04
N GLY A 385 18.50 -2.90 -3.45
CA GLY A 385 17.61 -3.68 -2.58
C GLY A 385 16.54 -2.86 -1.86
N ASN A 386 15.59 -3.54 -1.21
CA ASN A 386 14.46 -2.94 -0.48
C ASN A 386 14.85 -2.25 0.85
N SER A 387 16.11 -2.23 1.26
CA SER A 387 16.54 -1.70 2.57
C SER A 387 16.25 -0.22 2.81
N ASP A 388 15.96 0.54 1.76
CA ASP A 388 15.45 1.91 1.91
C ASP A 388 13.95 1.96 2.28
N VAL A 389 13.15 1.00 1.79
CA VAL A 389 11.73 0.82 2.18
C VAL A 389 11.67 0.22 3.59
N GLU A 390 12.55 -0.72 3.91
CA GLU A 390 12.73 -1.29 5.25
C GLU A 390 13.08 -0.18 6.28
N ARG A 391 13.96 0.77 5.92
CA ARG A 391 14.19 2.00 6.71
C ARG A 391 12.97 2.93 6.75
N GLY A 392 12.13 2.92 5.74
CA GLY A 392 10.84 3.64 5.72
C GLY A 392 9.87 3.11 6.77
N PHE A 393 9.74 1.79 6.90
CA PHE A 393 8.90 1.16 7.94
C PHE A 393 9.40 1.46 9.35
N SER A 394 10.71 1.43 9.61
CA SER A 394 11.26 1.80 10.92
C SER A 394 10.98 3.28 11.30
N ILE A 395 10.94 4.19 10.32
CA ILE A 395 10.50 5.58 10.56
C ILE A 395 8.98 5.64 10.80
N ASN A 396 8.19 4.85 10.09
CA ASN A 396 6.74 4.76 10.30
C ASN A 396 6.39 4.18 11.69
N GLU A 397 7.11 3.16 12.16
CA GLU A 397 7.03 2.62 13.53
C GLU A 397 7.37 3.70 14.57
N HIS A 398 8.40 4.52 14.34
CA HIS A 398 8.77 5.63 15.20
C HIS A 398 7.72 6.76 15.23
N ILE A 399 7.00 7.00 14.12
CA ILE A 399 5.96 8.04 14.01
C ILE A 399 4.60 7.57 14.56
N VAL A 400 4.27 6.29 14.36
CA VAL A 400 3.01 5.62 14.75
C VAL A 400 3.24 4.76 15.99
N THR A 401 3.68 5.41 17.07
CA THR A 401 3.90 4.77 18.37
C THR A 401 2.61 4.17 18.96
N GLU A 402 2.74 3.23 19.90
CA GLU A 402 1.60 2.55 20.55
C GLU A 402 0.58 3.52 21.15
N ASN A 403 1.07 4.63 21.74
CA ASN A 403 0.28 5.73 22.29
C ASN A 403 -0.42 6.61 21.21
N ARG A 404 -0.28 6.27 19.93
CA ARG A 404 -0.74 7.05 18.77
C ARG A 404 -1.48 6.20 17.72
N THR A 405 -2.05 5.09 18.17
CA THR A 405 -2.68 4.01 17.36
C THR A 405 -4.01 4.37 16.66
N LEU A 406 -4.43 5.64 16.65
CA LEU A 406 -5.68 6.11 16.02
C LEU A 406 -5.49 7.33 15.10
N LEU A 407 -4.40 7.34 14.31
CA LEU A 407 -4.18 8.34 13.26
C LEU A 407 -5.00 8.03 11.99
N SER A 408 -5.59 9.05 11.38
CA SER A 408 -6.14 8.95 10.03
C SER A 408 -5.03 8.86 8.98
N LEU A 409 -5.31 8.31 7.79
CA LEU A 409 -4.35 8.26 6.68
C LEU A 409 -3.80 9.67 6.33
N SER A 410 -4.67 10.68 6.29
CA SER A 410 -4.29 12.09 6.10
C SER A 410 -3.29 12.58 7.17
N SER A 411 -3.41 12.07 8.41
CA SER A 411 -2.48 12.39 9.51
C SER A 411 -1.16 11.65 9.40
N ILE A 412 -1.17 10.36 9.02
CA ILE A 412 0.05 9.57 8.81
C ILE A 412 0.88 10.17 7.66
N ASN A 413 0.24 10.45 6.52
CA ASN A 413 0.90 11.08 5.37
C ASN A 413 1.35 12.51 5.70
N GLY A 414 0.52 13.25 6.44
CA GLY A 414 0.87 14.49 7.14
C GLY A 414 2.24 14.44 7.81
N LEU A 415 2.38 13.53 8.77
CA LEU A 415 3.59 13.35 9.58
C LEU A 415 4.76 12.85 8.73
N ARG A 416 4.55 11.81 7.92
CA ARG A 416 5.61 11.12 7.17
C ARG A 416 6.25 12.02 6.11
N SER A 417 5.43 12.74 5.34
CA SER A 417 5.92 13.71 4.35
C SER A 417 6.60 14.91 5.00
N THR A 418 6.05 15.43 6.11
CA THR A 418 6.68 16.53 6.86
C THR A 418 8.04 16.11 7.44
N TRP A 419 8.16 14.88 7.94
CA TRP A 419 9.42 14.30 8.43
C TRP A 419 10.48 14.21 7.32
N ASP A 420 10.10 13.64 6.17
CA ASP A 420 11.02 13.52 5.04
C ASP A 420 11.36 14.88 4.42
N ALA A 421 10.46 15.87 4.49
CA ALA A 421 10.77 17.23 4.11
C ALA A 421 11.79 17.90 5.05
N ILE A 422 11.70 17.67 6.37
CA ILE A 422 12.72 18.12 7.34
C ILE A 422 14.07 17.45 7.04
N LYS A 423 14.07 16.15 6.73
CA LYS A 423 15.27 15.41 6.34
C LYS A 423 15.91 15.96 5.07
N PHE A 424 15.12 16.16 4.01
CA PHE A 424 15.59 16.60 2.70
C PHE A 424 15.92 18.10 2.68
N TYR A 425 14.90 18.95 2.84
CA TYR A 425 15.02 20.41 2.64
C TYR A 425 15.75 21.08 3.82
N GLY A 426 15.62 20.51 5.02
CA GLY A 426 16.25 21.04 6.24
C GLY A 426 17.58 20.39 6.61
N VAL A 427 18.08 19.41 5.85
CA VAL A 427 19.24 18.58 6.21
C VAL A 427 19.08 18.02 7.64
N GLY A 428 17.89 17.49 7.94
CA GLY A 428 17.49 16.99 9.25
C GLY A 428 17.06 18.04 10.28
N SER A 429 17.13 19.34 9.95
CA SER A 429 16.86 20.46 10.89
C SER A 429 15.65 21.33 10.47
N PRO A 430 14.57 21.40 11.28
CA PRO A 430 13.38 22.22 11.00
C PRO A 430 13.66 23.67 10.63
N HIS A 431 14.61 24.32 11.32
CA HIS A 431 14.95 25.73 11.10
C HIS A 431 15.68 26.02 9.77
N ARG A 432 16.09 24.97 9.03
CA ARG A 432 16.75 25.09 7.72
C ARG A 432 15.81 24.83 6.55
N VAL A 433 14.59 24.34 6.79
CA VAL A 433 13.59 24.10 5.74
C VAL A 433 13.19 25.45 5.12
N PRO A 434 13.37 25.70 3.81
CA PRO A 434 13.03 26.98 3.20
C PRO A 434 11.50 27.18 3.11
N ILE A 435 10.96 27.99 4.02
CA ILE A 435 9.52 28.31 4.06
C ILE A 435 9.20 29.34 2.97
N LYS A 436 8.67 28.87 1.84
CA LYS A 436 8.23 29.71 0.70
C LYS A 436 6.83 30.28 0.93
N ILE A 437 6.46 31.32 0.18
CA ILE A 437 5.14 31.95 0.29
C ILE A 437 3.99 30.98 0.00
N ASP A 438 4.15 30.07 -0.96
CA ASP A 438 3.16 29.04 -1.30
C ASP A 438 2.86 28.09 -0.14
N MET A 439 3.90 27.74 0.62
CA MET A 439 3.81 26.92 1.84
C MET A 439 2.97 27.62 2.91
N ILE A 440 3.18 28.93 3.08
CA ILE A 440 2.40 29.79 3.97
C ILE A 440 0.94 29.84 3.51
N ARG A 441 0.67 30.04 2.21
CA ARG A 441 -0.70 30.09 1.66
C ARG A 441 -1.43 28.75 1.80
N ALA A 442 -0.75 27.62 1.57
CA ALA A 442 -1.30 26.28 1.79
C ALA A 442 -1.68 26.06 3.27
N VAL A 443 -0.78 26.45 4.18
CA VAL A 443 -1.01 26.35 5.63
C VAL A 443 -2.13 27.28 6.11
N GLN A 444 -2.26 28.48 5.56
CA GLN A 444 -3.40 29.38 5.84
C GLN A 444 -4.73 28.80 5.35
N LYS A 445 -4.75 28.14 4.18
CA LYS A 445 -5.94 27.49 3.61
C LYS A 445 -6.35 26.21 4.35
N SER A 446 -5.42 25.53 5.03
CA SER A 446 -5.60 24.20 5.64
C SER A 446 -6.85 24.05 6.51
N LYS A 447 -7.21 25.05 7.32
CA LYS A 447 -8.44 25.04 8.16
C LYS A 447 -9.72 24.92 7.32
N SER A 448 -9.77 25.57 6.16
CA SER A 448 -10.92 25.50 5.26
C SER A 448 -11.03 24.13 4.60
N VAL A 449 -9.89 23.54 4.19
CA VAL A 449 -9.82 22.19 3.62
C VAL A 449 -10.28 21.15 4.64
N TYR A 450 -9.76 21.22 5.86
CA TYR A 450 -10.18 20.36 6.97
C TYR A 450 -11.68 20.44 7.26
N ASN A 451 -12.24 21.65 7.36
CA ASN A 451 -13.68 21.83 7.57
C ASN A 451 -14.52 21.21 6.43
N GLN A 452 -14.07 21.35 5.18
CA GLN A 452 -14.74 20.77 4.02
C GLN A 452 -14.67 19.23 4.01
N GLU A 453 -13.55 18.64 4.46
CA GLU A 453 -13.38 17.20 4.64
C GLU A 453 -14.25 16.66 5.78
N GLN A 454 -14.37 17.36 6.91
CA GLN A 454 -15.29 16.97 8.00
C GLN A 454 -16.76 17.01 7.55
N LEU A 455 -17.16 18.00 6.75
CA LEU A 455 -18.51 18.08 6.19
C LEU A 455 -18.80 16.94 5.19
N SER A 456 -17.85 16.60 4.31
CA SER A 456 -18.03 15.50 3.36
C SER A 456 -18.10 14.16 4.07
N LEU A 457 -17.19 13.88 5.01
CA LEU A 457 -17.18 12.67 5.84
C LEU A 457 -18.49 12.51 6.62
N LYS A 458 -19.01 13.60 7.23
CA LYS A 458 -20.32 13.56 7.88
C LYS A 458 -21.44 13.21 6.91
N SER A 459 -21.49 13.86 5.73
CA SER A 459 -22.51 13.57 4.73
C SER A 459 -22.47 12.12 4.19
N LEU A 460 -21.29 11.49 4.19
CA LEU A 460 -21.11 10.08 3.84
C LEU A 460 -21.62 9.16 4.96
N ALA A 461 -21.29 9.45 6.23
CA ALA A 461 -21.79 8.69 7.37
C ALA A 461 -23.32 8.78 7.51
N ASP A 462 -23.91 9.96 7.28
CA ASP A 462 -25.37 10.15 7.27
C ASP A 462 -26.02 9.30 6.15
N ARG A 463 -25.43 9.26 4.94
CA ARG A 463 -25.88 8.39 3.84
C ARG A 463 -25.70 6.89 4.12
N GLU A 464 -24.60 6.47 4.73
CA GLU A 464 -24.42 5.07 5.17
C GLU A 464 -25.50 4.67 6.19
N LYS A 465 -25.83 5.57 7.12
CA LYS A 465 -26.88 5.37 8.12
C LYS A 465 -28.27 5.28 7.48
N GLU A 466 -28.64 6.19 6.59
CA GLU A 466 -29.91 6.12 5.84
C GLU A 466 -30.05 4.81 5.07
N GLN A 467 -28.96 4.34 4.44
CA GLN A 467 -28.96 3.07 3.71
C GLN A 467 -29.11 1.86 4.64
N SER A 468 -28.45 1.86 5.80
CA SER A 468 -28.56 0.78 6.78
C SER A 468 -29.95 0.72 7.43
N GLU A 469 -30.51 1.87 7.83
CA GLU A 469 -31.89 1.97 8.32
C GLU A 469 -32.90 1.50 7.26
N LYS A 470 -32.74 1.92 6.00
CA LYS A 470 -33.62 1.48 4.91
C LYS A 470 -33.51 -0.02 4.65
N HIS A 471 -32.29 -0.58 4.71
CA HIS A 471 -32.09 -2.02 4.58
C HIS A 471 -32.72 -2.81 5.73
N GLN A 472 -32.58 -2.34 6.97
CA GLN A 472 -33.23 -2.94 8.14
C GLN A 472 -34.76 -2.93 8.01
N ARG A 473 -35.36 -1.78 7.68
CA ARG A 473 -36.82 -1.67 7.48
C ARG A 473 -37.33 -2.64 6.41
N THR A 474 -36.62 -2.82 5.30
CA THR A 474 -36.97 -3.81 4.27
C THR A 474 -36.82 -5.26 4.77
N ASN A 475 -35.76 -5.57 5.51
CA ASN A 475 -35.57 -6.91 6.09
C ASN A 475 -36.68 -7.26 7.11
N GLU A 476 -37.11 -6.28 7.91
CA GLU A 476 -38.23 -6.43 8.84
C GLU A 476 -39.58 -6.62 8.13
N GLU A 477 -39.84 -5.92 7.01
CA GLU A 477 -41.03 -6.16 6.20
C GLU A 477 -41.02 -7.57 5.58
N VAL A 478 -39.89 -7.99 4.99
CA VAL A 478 -39.74 -9.35 4.44
C VAL A 478 -39.98 -10.41 5.52
N LYS A 479 -39.45 -10.22 6.74
CA LYS A 479 -39.72 -11.11 7.87
C LYS A 479 -41.21 -11.18 8.20
N LYS A 480 -41.89 -10.03 8.37
CA LYS A 480 -43.33 -9.96 8.66
C LYS A 480 -44.19 -10.67 7.61
N LEU A 481 -43.80 -10.60 6.33
CA LEU A 481 -44.49 -11.30 5.24
C LEU A 481 -44.27 -12.83 5.30
N ILE A 482 -43.07 -13.30 5.62
CA ILE A 482 -42.76 -14.73 5.81
C ILE A 482 -43.50 -15.29 7.04
N ASP A 483 -43.47 -14.58 8.16
CA ASP A 483 -44.16 -14.99 9.40
C ASP A 483 -45.68 -15.12 9.16
N ARG A 484 -46.29 -14.21 8.38
CA ARG A 484 -47.71 -14.30 8.02
C ARG A 484 -48.01 -15.41 7.00
N GLU A 485 -47.16 -15.64 6.00
CA GLU A 485 -47.32 -16.76 5.07
C GLU A 485 -47.33 -18.10 5.82
N ASN A 486 -46.41 -18.30 6.77
CA ASN A 486 -46.36 -19.50 7.62
C ASN A 486 -47.64 -19.66 8.48
N GLN A 487 -48.22 -18.57 8.97
CA GLN A 487 -49.52 -18.59 9.68
C GLN A 487 -50.69 -18.97 8.76
N LEU A 488 -50.65 -18.63 7.48
CA LEU A 488 -51.70 -19.01 6.53
C LEU A 488 -51.54 -20.47 6.08
N LEU A 489 -50.32 -20.91 5.78
CA LEU A 489 -50.01 -22.27 5.35
C LEU A 489 -50.37 -23.31 6.43
N SER A 490 -50.10 -23.00 7.70
CA SER A 490 -50.50 -23.86 8.84
C SER A 490 -52.03 -23.93 9.01
N LYS A 491 -52.75 -22.82 8.83
CA LYS A 491 -54.23 -22.81 8.82
C LYS A 491 -54.81 -23.58 7.64
N GLN A 492 -54.22 -23.44 6.44
CA GLN A 492 -54.63 -24.16 5.23
C GLN A 492 -54.50 -25.68 5.44
N LYS A 493 -53.36 -26.15 5.98
CA LYS A 493 -53.17 -27.55 6.34
C LYS A 493 -54.23 -28.03 7.35
N GLY A 494 -54.43 -27.29 8.44
CA GLY A 494 -55.44 -27.62 9.45
C GLY A 494 -56.89 -27.57 8.97
N LEU A 495 -57.18 -26.89 7.84
CA LEU A 495 -58.47 -26.99 7.15
C LEU A 495 -58.56 -28.20 6.23
N HIS A 496 -57.51 -28.56 5.48
CA HIS A 496 -57.48 -29.80 4.70
C HIS A 496 -57.59 -31.04 5.58
N ASP A 497 -56.95 -31.07 6.75
CA ASP A 497 -57.09 -32.15 7.73
C ASP A 497 -58.54 -32.30 8.22
N LYS A 498 -59.29 -31.20 8.31
CA LYS A 498 -60.74 -31.21 8.63
C LYS A 498 -61.59 -31.60 7.41
N GLN A 499 -61.26 -31.11 6.22
CA GLN A 499 -61.93 -31.45 4.97
C GLN A 499 -61.87 -32.96 4.72
N LYS A 500 -60.70 -33.59 4.93
CA LYS A 500 -60.52 -35.03 4.81
C LYS A 500 -61.36 -35.82 5.83
N LYS A 501 -61.50 -35.32 7.06
CA LYS A 501 -62.40 -35.94 8.07
C LYS A 501 -63.88 -35.82 7.70
N ALA A 502 -64.31 -34.66 7.19
CA ALA A 502 -65.68 -34.48 6.71
C ALA A 502 -65.98 -35.37 5.49
N GLN A 503 -65.04 -35.51 4.55
CA GLN A 503 -65.17 -36.43 3.42
C GLN A 503 -65.30 -37.90 3.88
N LEU A 504 -64.50 -38.35 4.85
CA LEU A 504 -64.61 -39.71 5.38
C LEU A 504 -66.00 -40.00 6.00
N LEU A 505 -66.64 -39.00 6.63
CA LEU A 505 -68.02 -39.15 7.13
C LEU A 505 -69.06 -39.22 5.99
N VAL A 506 -68.84 -38.51 4.88
CA VAL A 506 -69.66 -38.63 3.66
C VAL A 506 -69.48 -40.01 3.03
N ASP A 507 -68.25 -40.52 2.97
CA ASP A 507 -67.92 -41.83 2.39
C ASP A 507 -68.49 -42.99 3.25
N GLU A 508 -68.38 -42.89 4.58
CA GLU A 508 -69.00 -43.81 5.55
C GLU A 508 -70.54 -43.77 5.44
N GLY A 509 -71.14 -42.57 5.35
CA GLY A 509 -72.57 -42.39 5.12
C GLY A 509 -73.04 -43.03 3.82
N ARG A 510 -72.27 -42.91 2.73
CA ARG A 510 -72.56 -43.56 1.44
C ARG A 510 -72.47 -45.08 1.54
N GLN A 511 -71.48 -45.62 2.25
CA GLN A 511 -71.36 -47.07 2.47
C GLN A 511 -72.50 -47.61 3.34
N ARG A 512 -72.96 -46.85 4.34
CA ARG A 512 -74.13 -47.19 5.16
C ARG A 512 -75.41 -47.19 4.32
N LEU A 513 -75.60 -46.18 3.47
CA LEU A 513 -76.75 -46.07 2.56
C LEU A 513 -76.84 -47.27 1.59
N ASP A 514 -75.74 -47.64 0.94
CA ASP A 514 -75.67 -48.82 0.06
C ASP A 514 -76.01 -50.13 0.80
N ASN A 515 -75.52 -50.30 2.03
CA ASN A 515 -75.86 -51.45 2.87
C ASN A 515 -77.33 -51.46 3.34
N ALA A 516 -77.91 -50.30 3.63
CA ALA A 516 -79.32 -50.16 4.02
C ALA A 516 -80.26 -50.46 2.85
N LEU A 517 -79.95 -49.93 1.66
CA LEU A 517 -80.68 -50.21 0.41
C LEU A 517 -80.69 -51.71 0.07
N LYS A 518 -79.55 -52.40 0.23
CA LYS A 518 -79.43 -53.86 0.05
C LYS A 518 -80.25 -54.69 1.05
N LYS A 519 -80.68 -54.11 2.17
CA LYS A 519 -81.51 -54.74 3.21
C LYS A 519 -82.97 -54.27 3.22
N ALA A 520 -83.31 -53.31 2.36
CA ALA A 520 -84.58 -52.56 2.40
C ALA A 520 -84.87 -51.84 3.75
N ASP A 521 -83.83 -51.47 4.51
CA ASP A 521 -83.98 -50.74 5.77
C ASP A 521 -84.16 -49.23 5.51
N ILE A 522 -85.40 -48.77 5.58
CA ILE A 522 -85.76 -47.36 5.34
C ILE A 522 -85.24 -46.44 6.46
N ILE A 523 -85.13 -46.93 7.70
CA ILE A 523 -84.72 -46.13 8.85
C ILE A 523 -83.21 -45.90 8.82
N ASP A 524 -82.43 -46.96 8.54
CA ASP A 524 -80.97 -46.84 8.42
C ASP A 524 -80.57 -46.02 7.17
N ALA A 525 -81.35 -46.11 6.08
CA ALA A 525 -81.17 -45.27 4.89
C ALA A 525 -81.45 -43.77 5.17
N GLN A 526 -82.45 -43.45 5.99
CA GLN A 526 -82.70 -42.07 6.44
C GLN A 526 -81.55 -41.54 7.32
N ALA A 527 -81.06 -42.35 8.25
CA ALA A 527 -79.90 -41.99 9.08
C ALA A 527 -78.63 -41.78 8.25
N ALA A 528 -78.40 -42.62 7.23
CA ALA A 528 -77.29 -42.48 6.30
C ALA A 528 -77.36 -41.19 5.47
N ASN A 529 -78.55 -40.84 4.93
CA ASN A 529 -78.74 -39.58 4.21
C ASN A 529 -78.51 -38.34 5.11
N ALA A 530 -78.91 -38.38 6.38
CA ALA A 530 -78.65 -37.30 7.32
C ALA A 530 -77.14 -37.11 7.58
N LEU A 531 -76.38 -38.21 7.69
CA LEU A 531 -74.91 -38.18 7.82
C LEU A 531 -74.23 -37.61 6.56
N ILE A 532 -74.67 -38.00 5.36
CA ILE A 532 -74.17 -37.46 4.09
C ILE A 532 -74.42 -35.94 4.03
N GLY A 533 -75.65 -35.48 4.29
CA GLY A 533 -76.01 -34.06 4.23
C GLY A 533 -75.19 -33.20 5.21
N ALA A 534 -75.03 -33.64 6.46
CA ALA A 534 -74.22 -32.95 7.45
C ALA A 534 -72.71 -32.96 7.10
N GLY A 535 -72.23 -34.00 6.43
CA GLY A 535 -70.86 -34.08 5.92
C GLY A 535 -70.62 -33.13 4.75
N ASP A 536 -71.49 -33.14 3.73
CA ASP A 536 -71.39 -32.28 2.54
C ASP A 536 -71.52 -30.78 2.91
N GLU A 537 -72.36 -30.41 3.88
CA GLU A 537 -72.41 -29.04 4.40
C GLU A 537 -71.09 -28.62 5.05
N GLN A 538 -70.47 -29.50 5.85
CA GLN A 538 -69.15 -29.24 6.44
C GLN A 538 -68.05 -29.13 5.36
N VAL A 539 -68.05 -30.00 4.34
CA VAL A 539 -67.10 -29.94 3.22
C VAL A 539 -67.23 -28.61 2.47
N LYS A 540 -68.45 -28.15 2.20
CA LYS A 540 -68.73 -26.86 1.56
C LYS A 540 -68.21 -25.69 2.40
N LEU A 541 -68.58 -25.64 3.68
CA LEU A 541 -68.21 -24.57 4.61
C LEU A 541 -66.70 -24.55 4.95
N ILE A 542 -65.99 -25.67 4.81
CA ILE A 542 -64.53 -25.74 4.86
C ILE A 542 -63.90 -25.25 3.54
N SER A 543 -64.48 -25.59 2.39
CA SER A 543 -63.99 -25.17 1.07
C SER A 543 -64.04 -23.65 0.89
N ASP A 544 -65.11 -22.98 1.33
CA ASP A 544 -65.21 -21.51 1.34
C ASP A 544 -64.10 -20.84 2.18
N LYS A 545 -63.67 -21.50 3.26
CA LYS A 545 -62.58 -21.02 4.14
C LYS A 545 -61.21 -21.28 3.52
N LEU A 546 -61.02 -22.42 2.85
CA LEU A 546 -59.81 -22.73 2.08
C LEU A 546 -59.61 -21.75 0.92
N PHE A 547 -60.67 -21.40 0.19
CA PHE A 547 -60.62 -20.41 -0.90
C PHE A 547 -60.13 -19.05 -0.40
N LYS A 548 -60.74 -18.53 0.68
CA LYS A 548 -60.36 -17.24 1.30
C LYS A 548 -58.91 -17.23 1.80
N ILE A 549 -58.42 -18.31 2.40
CA ILE A 549 -57.02 -18.42 2.82
C ILE A 549 -56.06 -18.50 1.63
N THR A 550 -56.45 -19.20 0.56
CA THR A 550 -55.62 -19.34 -0.65
C THR A 550 -55.45 -18.01 -1.38
N ASP A 551 -56.51 -17.20 -1.46
CA ASP A 551 -56.46 -15.82 -1.97
C ASP A 551 -55.57 -14.89 -1.12
N GLU A 552 -55.68 -14.92 0.21
CA GLU A 552 -54.80 -14.15 1.10
C GLU A 552 -53.32 -14.58 0.92
N LEU A 553 -53.07 -15.88 0.80
CA LEU A 553 -51.73 -16.46 0.64
C LEU A 553 -51.09 -16.05 -0.70
N LEU A 554 -51.85 -16.09 -1.81
CA LEU A 554 -51.41 -15.59 -3.13
C LEU A 554 -51.06 -14.09 -3.09
N LYS A 555 -51.89 -13.27 -2.43
CA LYS A 555 -51.64 -11.82 -2.27
C LYS A 555 -50.34 -11.55 -1.50
N ILE A 556 -50.07 -12.31 -0.43
CA ILE A 556 -48.84 -12.18 0.35
C ILE A 556 -47.62 -12.69 -0.41
N GLN A 557 -47.73 -13.81 -1.14
CA GLN A 557 -46.65 -14.31 -1.99
C GLN A 557 -46.28 -13.32 -3.11
N SER A 558 -47.28 -12.72 -3.76
CA SER A 558 -47.08 -11.65 -4.74
C SER A 558 -46.36 -10.45 -4.12
N LYS A 559 -46.85 -9.93 -2.97
CA LYS A 559 -46.19 -8.82 -2.28
C LYS A 559 -44.74 -9.16 -1.88
N ARG A 560 -44.48 -10.35 -1.34
CA ARG A 560 -43.11 -10.81 -1.00
C ARG A 560 -42.22 -10.87 -2.23
N LYS A 561 -42.71 -11.43 -3.35
CA LYS A 561 -41.94 -11.53 -4.61
C LYS A 561 -41.55 -10.13 -5.13
N ASN A 562 -42.46 -9.16 -5.03
CA ASN A 562 -42.21 -7.78 -5.44
C ASN A 562 -41.20 -7.06 -4.54
N VAL A 563 -41.22 -7.28 -3.22
CA VAL A 563 -40.20 -6.72 -2.31
C VAL A 563 -38.83 -7.39 -2.56
N LEU A 564 -38.78 -8.71 -2.76
CA LEU A 564 -37.54 -9.44 -3.04
C LEU A 564 -36.90 -9.06 -4.37
N SER A 565 -37.67 -8.91 -5.45
CA SER A 565 -37.13 -8.49 -6.75
C SER A 565 -36.57 -7.06 -6.69
N HIS A 566 -37.21 -6.16 -5.93
CA HIS A 566 -36.70 -4.81 -5.69
C HIS A 566 -35.36 -4.82 -4.93
N VAL A 567 -35.14 -5.77 -4.03
CA VAL A 567 -33.85 -5.98 -3.35
C VAL A 567 -32.80 -6.60 -4.29
N GLN A 568 -33.18 -7.58 -5.12
CA GLN A 568 -32.26 -8.26 -6.05
C GLN A 568 -31.77 -7.32 -7.16
N ASN A 569 -32.67 -6.60 -7.83
CA ASN A 569 -32.32 -5.63 -8.88
C ASN A 569 -31.40 -4.51 -8.32
N LYS A 570 -31.59 -4.13 -7.05
CA LYS A 570 -30.73 -3.14 -6.38
C LYS A 570 -29.35 -3.71 -6.01
N LYS A 571 -29.23 -5.01 -5.69
CA LYS A 571 -27.91 -5.67 -5.55
C LYS A 571 -27.16 -5.71 -6.88
N GLN A 572 -27.81 -6.12 -7.97
CA GLN A 572 -27.19 -6.16 -9.29
C GLN A 572 -26.69 -4.79 -9.74
N LYS A 573 -27.47 -3.71 -9.52
CA LYS A 573 -27.04 -2.34 -9.82
C LYS A 573 -25.83 -1.84 -9.03
N MET A 574 -25.53 -2.41 -7.85
CA MET A 574 -24.33 -2.04 -7.10
C MET A 574 -23.08 -2.75 -7.64
N THR A 575 -23.21 -4.01 -8.08
CA THR A 575 -22.10 -4.77 -8.70
C THR A 575 -21.72 -4.24 -10.09
N THR A 576 -22.65 -3.67 -10.84
CA THR A 576 -22.37 -3.04 -12.16
C THR A 576 -21.92 -1.59 -12.08
N THR A 577 -21.55 -1.09 -10.89
CA THR A 577 -20.91 0.22 -10.67
C THR A 577 -19.54 0.07 -9.99
N SER A 578 -18.97 -1.12 -10.07
CA SER A 578 -17.64 -1.48 -9.57
C SER A 578 -16.76 -2.16 -10.64
N GLU A 579 -17.14 -1.98 -11.91
CA GLU A 579 -16.38 -2.30 -13.13
C GLU A 579 -16.12 -0.98 -13.90
#